data_AF-A0A544BN49-F1
#
_entry.id   AF-A0A544BN49-F1
#
_cell.length_a   1.000
_cell.length_b   1.000
_cell.length_c   1.000
_cell.angle_alpha   90.00
_cell.angle_beta   90.00
_cell.angle_gamma   90.00
#
_symmetry.space_group_name_H-M   'P 1'
#
loop_
_entity.id
_entity.type
_entity.pdbx_description
1 polymer ?
#
loop_
_entity_poly.entity_id
_entity_poly.type
_entity_poly.pdbx_seq_one_letter_code
_entity_poly.pdbx_strand_id
1 'polypeptide(L)'
;MFGGVVIWLALSILIGAWASKLGREGVVWGLIAALISPLLAAICLLIIGDSNEKMNSTDASKSISVKPDERDREWEVVKKYVPEVASSLKFILENIGNKGISSAEYKLKELFFVIGKEGLTRDALDIIVVDVKREIEEQERLVKEKASNKG
;
A
#
# COMPACT_ATOMS: atom_id res chain seq x y z
N MET A 1 -37.41 21.91 30.03
CA MET A 1 -37.14 21.38 28.67
C MET A 1 -35.68 21.56 28.23
N PHE A 2 -34.95 22.59 28.70
CA PHE A 2 -33.54 22.81 28.29
C PHE A 2 -32.48 21.97 29.04
N GLY A 3 -32.76 21.51 30.26
CA GLY A 3 -31.78 20.78 31.08
C GLY A 3 -31.28 19.47 30.47
N GLY A 4 -32.14 18.75 29.75
CA GLY A 4 -31.76 17.49 29.08
C GLY A 4 -30.74 17.72 27.97
N VAL A 5 -30.89 18.80 27.19
CA VAL A 5 -29.97 19.15 26.10
C VAL A 5 -28.61 19.61 26.65
N VAL A 6 -28.62 20.35 27.75
CA VAL A 6 -27.39 20.81 28.41
C VAL A 6 -26.60 19.63 28.98
N ILE A 7 -27.26 18.69 29.66
CA ILE A 7 -26.65 17.45 30.15
C ILE A 7 -26.13 16.61 28.99
N TRP A 8 -26.91 16.50 27.91
CA TRP A 8 -26.53 15.73 26.73
C TRP A 8 -25.28 16.28 26.04
N LEU A 9 -25.19 17.60 25.85
CA LEU A 9 -24.00 18.26 25.31
C LEU A 9 -22.79 18.13 26.25
N ALA A 10 -23.00 18.26 27.57
CA ALA A 10 -21.94 18.09 28.55
C ALA A 10 -21.35 16.67 28.53
N LEU A 11 -22.19 15.64 28.42
CA LEU A 11 -21.74 14.26 28.24
C LEU A 11 -20.94 14.08 26.95
N SER A 12 -21.40 14.69 25.86
CA SER A 12 -20.71 14.62 24.56
C SER A 12 -19.31 15.23 24.61
N ILE A 13 -19.16 16.39 25.25
CA ILE A 13 -17.87 17.06 25.45
C ILE A 13 -16.96 16.21 26.34
N LEU A 14 -17.52 15.56 27.37
CA LEU A 14 -16.77 14.69 28.27
C LEU A 14 -16.19 13.46 27.53
N ILE A 15 -16.95 12.88 26.60
CA ILE A 15 -16.49 11.76 25.76
C ILE A 15 -15.42 12.21 24.79
N GLY A 16 -15.56 13.41 24.21
CA GLY A 16 -14.51 14.01 23.38
C GLY A 16 -13.21 14.23 24.16
N ALA A 17 -13.29 14.76 25.38
CA ALA A 17 -12.12 14.93 26.25
C ALA A 17 -11.49 13.58 26.66
N TRP A 18 -12.29 12.55 26.87
CA TRP A 18 -11.80 11.21 27.14
C TRP A 18 -11.12 10.59 25.93
N ALA A 19 -11.68 10.78 24.73
CA ALA A 19 -11.06 10.39 23.46
C ALA A 19 -9.73 11.11 23.20
N SER A 20 -9.62 12.39 23.55
CA SER A 20 -8.35 13.13 23.47
C SER A 20 -7.26 12.53 24.37
N LYS A 21 -7.64 12.05 25.57
CA LYS A 21 -6.68 11.38 26.47
C LYS A 21 -6.18 10.05 25.92
N LEU A 22 -6.97 9.38 25.09
CA LEU A 22 -6.59 8.13 24.41
C LEU A 22 -5.76 8.39 23.13
N GLY A 23 -5.28 9.62 22.92
CA GLY A 23 -4.44 9.98 21.76
C GLY A 23 -5.20 10.10 20.44
N ARG A 24 -6.53 10.28 20.48
CA ARG A 24 -7.40 10.41 19.30
C ARG A 24 -7.92 11.85 19.13
N GLU A 25 -8.44 12.15 17.95
CA GLU A 25 -9.12 13.43 17.64
C GLU A 25 -10.41 13.59 18.46
N GLY A 26 -10.28 14.08 19.70
CA GLY A 26 -11.41 14.17 20.62
C GLY A 26 -12.50 15.14 20.19
N VAL A 27 -12.20 16.11 19.32
CA VAL A 27 -13.20 16.99 18.71
C VAL A 27 -14.11 16.19 17.77
N VAL A 28 -13.55 15.30 16.95
CA VAL A 28 -14.29 14.46 16.02
C VAL A 28 -15.17 13.47 16.78
N TRP A 29 -14.60 12.80 17.79
CA TRP A 29 -15.35 11.87 18.65
C TRP A 29 -16.45 12.57 19.46
N GLY A 30 -16.22 13.80 19.92
CA GLY A 30 -17.22 14.61 20.60
C GLY A 30 -18.37 15.07 19.71
N LEU A 31 -18.12 15.37 18.43
CA LEU A 31 -19.16 15.70 17.45
C LEU A 31 -19.98 14.46 17.05
N ILE A 32 -19.33 13.32 16.87
CA ILE A 32 -19.99 12.04 16.60
C ILE A 32 -20.89 11.64 17.78
N ALA A 33 -20.39 11.79 19.01
CA ALA A 33 -21.16 11.57 20.23
C ALA A 33 -22.40 12.49 20.30
N ALA A 34 -22.29 13.74 19.83
CA ALA A 34 -23.39 14.69 19.86
C ALA A 34 -24.48 14.36 18.84
N LEU A 35 -24.11 13.74 17.71
CA LEU A 35 -25.02 13.43 16.62
C LEU A 35 -25.72 12.07 16.81
N ILE A 36 -24.97 11.03 17.21
CA ILE A 36 -25.48 9.66 17.28
C ILE A 36 -26.08 9.37 18.65
N SER A 37 -25.24 9.51 19.69
CA SER A 37 -25.59 9.42 21.10
C SER A 37 -24.28 9.30 21.89
N PRO A 38 -24.10 10.06 22.98
CA PRO A 38 -22.91 9.99 23.81
C PRO A 38 -22.73 8.60 24.43
N LEU A 39 -23.82 7.90 24.72
CA LEU A 39 -23.74 6.56 25.30
C LEU A 39 -23.14 5.54 24.31
N LEU A 40 -23.53 5.64 23.03
CA LEU A 40 -23.04 4.75 21.98
C LEU A 40 -21.57 5.02 21.66
N ALA A 41 -21.19 6.31 21.60
CA ALA A 41 -19.81 6.72 21.39
C ALA A 41 -18.90 6.25 22.52
N ALA A 42 -19.36 6.32 23.78
CA ALA A 42 -18.60 5.83 24.93
C ALA A 42 -18.36 4.31 24.87
N ILE A 43 -19.35 3.52 24.45
CA ILE A 43 -19.22 2.06 24.28
C ILE A 43 -18.22 1.74 23.17
N CYS A 44 -18.30 2.44 22.03
CA CYS A 44 -17.32 2.29 20.96
C CYS A 44 -15.89 2.63 21.43
N LEU A 45 -15.73 3.74 22.16
CA LEU A 45 -14.44 4.16 22.70
C LEU A 45 -13.85 3.11 23.66
N LEU A 46 -14.72 2.51 24.48
CA LEU A 46 -14.34 1.46 25.43
C LEU A 46 -13.87 0.18 24.73
N ILE A 47 -14.51 -0.20 23.63
CA ILE A 47 -14.12 -1.38 22.82
C ILE A 47 -12.79 -1.11 22.09
N ILE A 48 -12.58 0.10 21.58
CA ILE A 48 -11.37 0.48 20.84
C ILE A 48 -10.12 0.52 21.76
N GLY A 49 -10.28 0.91 23.03
CA GLY A 49 -9.19 0.96 24.00
C GLY A 49 -8.08 1.99 23.67
N ASP A 50 -7.07 2.09 24.53
CA ASP A 50 -5.92 2.98 24.33
C ASP A 50 -5.06 2.46 23.17
N SER A 51 -5.34 2.98 21.98
CA SER A 51 -4.47 2.81 20.83
C SER A 51 -3.57 4.03 20.72
N ASN A 52 -2.50 4.06 21.52
CA ASN A 52 -1.32 4.90 21.28
C ASN A 52 -0.55 4.47 20.00
N GLU A 53 -1.24 3.92 19.02
CA GLU A 53 -0.71 3.67 17.70
C GLU A 53 -1.10 4.88 16.84
N LYS A 54 -0.08 5.64 16.43
CA LYS A 54 -0.18 6.81 15.55
C LYS A 54 -0.91 6.40 14.26
N MET A 55 -2.23 6.52 14.26
CA MET A 55 -3.08 6.18 13.14
C MET A 55 -3.04 7.36 12.16
N ASN A 56 -2.11 7.27 11.21
CA ASN A 56 -2.14 8.06 9.99
C ASN A 56 -3.53 7.90 9.38
N SER A 57 -4.30 8.98 9.35
CA SER A 57 -5.64 9.01 8.80
C SER A 57 -5.57 8.84 7.28
N THR A 58 -5.53 7.60 6.80
CA THR A 58 -5.78 7.24 5.40
C THR A 58 -6.35 5.81 5.33
N ASP A 59 -7.35 5.49 6.16
CA ASP A 59 -8.09 4.21 6.11
C ASP A 59 -9.47 4.35 5.44
N ALA A 60 -9.56 5.20 4.40
CA ALA A 60 -10.69 5.22 3.46
C ALA A 60 -10.25 4.94 2.01
N SER A 61 -8.97 4.60 1.82
CA SER A 61 -8.52 3.86 0.66
C SER A 61 -7.69 2.73 1.17
N LYS A 62 -8.18 1.51 0.98
CA LYS A 62 -7.45 0.27 1.14
C LYS A 62 -6.34 0.23 0.09
N SER A 63 -5.35 1.12 0.21
CA SER A 63 -4.05 0.94 -0.42
C SER A 63 -3.41 -0.19 0.36
N ILE A 64 -3.35 -1.33 -0.31
CA ILE A 64 -2.66 -2.55 0.05
C ILE A 64 -1.21 -2.20 0.43
N SER A 65 -0.96 -1.83 1.69
CA SER A 65 0.37 -1.80 2.27
C SER A 65 0.73 -3.23 2.68
N VAL A 66 0.80 -4.12 1.68
CA VAL A 66 1.43 -5.42 1.89
C VAL A 66 2.90 -5.12 2.10
N LYS A 67 3.34 -5.40 3.33
CA LYS A 67 4.74 -5.26 3.74
C LYS A 67 5.60 -5.97 2.68
N PRO A 68 6.71 -5.35 2.21
CA PRO A 68 7.48 -5.88 1.10
C PRO A 68 7.90 -7.35 1.29
N ASP A 69 8.09 -7.77 2.54
CA ASP A 69 8.49 -9.14 2.89
C ASP A 69 7.43 -10.22 2.61
N GLU A 70 6.14 -9.88 2.54
CA GLU A 70 5.08 -10.83 2.23
C GLU A 70 4.99 -11.07 0.72
N ARG A 71 5.08 -9.99 -0.08
CA ARG A 71 5.06 -10.09 -1.56
C ARG A 71 6.24 -10.91 -2.10
N ASP A 72 7.40 -10.83 -1.45
CA ASP A 72 8.55 -11.66 -1.82
C ASP A 72 8.28 -13.16 -1.59
N ARG A 73 7.65 -13.53 -0.48
CA ARG A 73 7.29 -14.94 -0.21
C ARG A 73 6.21 -15.44 -1.17
N GLU A 74 5.18 -14.64 -1.41
CA GLU A 74 4.13 -14.98 -2.38
C GLU A 74 4.70 -15.13 -3.79
N TRP A 75 5.65 -14.28 -4.17
CA TRP A 75 6.32 -14.37 -5.46
C TRP A 75 7.10 -15.68 -5.64
N GLU A 76 7.81 -16.15 -4.61
CA GLU A 76 8.49 -17.45 -4.65
C GLU A 76 7.51 -18.62 -4.87
N VAL A 77 6.34 -18.55 -4.21
CA VAL A 77 5.27 -19.53 -4.40
C VAL A 77 4.70 -19.44 -5.82
N VAL A 78 4.40 -18.23 -6.30
CA VAL A 78 3.84 -17.98 -7.64
C VAL A 78 4.77 -18.51 -8.74
N LYS A 79 6.08 -18.27 -8.64
CA LYS A 79 7.06 -18.83 -9.59
C LYS A 79 7.01 -20.36 -9.68
N LYS A 80 6.67 -21.03 -8.59
CA LYS A 80 6.63 -22.50 -8.52
C LYS A 80 5.31 -23.08 -9.02
N TYR A 81 4.19 -22.41 -8.75
CA TYR A 81 2.85 -22.96 -9.01
C TYR A 81 2.14 -22.35 -10.22
N VAL A 82 2.56 -21.18 -10.71
CA VAL A 82 1.93 -20.49 -11.84
C VAL A 82 2.77 -20.65 -13.11
N PRO A 83 2.39 -21.54 -14.04
CA PRO A 83 3.16 -21.80 -15.26
C PRO A 83 3.18 -20.61 -16.23
N GLU A 84 2.18 -19.73 -16.15
CA GLU A 84 2.09 -18.50 -16.96
C GLU A 84 3.20 -17.51 -16.59
N VAL A 85 3.51 -17.36 -15.30
CA VAL A 85 4.59 -16.49 -14.81
C VAL A 85 5.94 -17.05 -15.25
N ALA A 86 6.16 -18.36 -15.12
CA ALA A 86 7.39 -19.01 -15.59
C ALA A 86 7.57 -18.87 -17.12
N SER A 87 6.49 -19.02 -17.89
CA SER A 87 6.50 -18.85 -19.35
C SER A 87 6.80 -17.40 -19.74
N SER A 88 6.21 -16.45 -19.03
CA SER A 88 6.44 -15.02 -19.24
C SER A 88 7.87 -14.62 -18.93
N LEU A 89 8.41 -15.12 -17.82
CA LEU A 89 9.79 -14.90 -17.43
C LEU A 89 10.75 -15.49 -18.47
N LYS A 90 10.46 -16.68 -19.01
CA LYS A 90 11.26 -17.30 -20.06
C LYS A 90 11.23 -16.47 -21.37
N PHE A 91 10.07 -15.94 -21.75
CA PHE A 91 9.95 -15.07 -22.93
C PHE A 91 10.75 -13.78 -22.77
N ILE A 92 10.67 -13.15 -21.61
CA ILE A 92 11.45 -11.96 -21.29
C ILE A 92 12.95 -12.29 -21.30
N LEU A 93 13.34 -13.41 -20.69
CA LEU A 93 14.72 -13.88 -20.67
C LEU A 93 15.30 -14.06 -22.08
N GLU A 94 14.51 -14.64 -22.99
CA GLU A 94 14.93 -14.86 -24.38
C GLU A 94 15.15 -13.55 -25.15
N ASN A 95 14.38 -12.50 -24.84
CA ASN A 95 14.46 -11.21 -25.54
C ASN A 95 15.49 -10.23 -24.95
N ILE A 96 15.68 -10.23 -23.64
CA ILE A 96 16.52 -9.24 -22.93
C ILE A 96 17.86 -9.83 -22.47
N GLY A 97 17.91 -11.15 -22.25
CA GLY A 97 19.08 -11.84 -21.70
C GLY A 97 19.34 -11.52 -20.22
N ASN A 98 20.51 -11.91 -19.71
CA ASN A 98 20.81 -11.89 -18.26
C ASN A 98 20.98 -10.50 -17.63
N LYS A 99 21.20 -9.45 -18.43
CA LYS A 99 21.49 -8.10 -17.91
C LYS A 99 20.26 -7.42 -17.30
N GLY A 100 19.06 -7.76 -17.76
CA GLY A 100 17.80 -7.09 -17.37
C GLY A 100 16.86 -7.94 -16.52
N ILE A 101 17.22 -9.18 -16.20
CA ILE A 101 16.33 -10.14 -15.55
C ILE A 101 15.76 -9.57 -14.26
N SER A 102 16.59 -8.98 -13.39
CA SER A 102 16.11 -8.50 -12.10
C SER A 102 15.09 -7.36 -12.23
N SER A 103 15.27 -6.46 -13.20
CA SER A 103 14.30 -5.39 -13.48
C SER A 103 13.00 -5.96 -14.09
N ALA A 104 13.14 -6.90 -15.03
CA ALA A 104 12.01 -7.58 -15.63
C ALA A 104 11.20 -8.39 -14.61
N GLU A 105 11.86 -9.14 -13.71
CA GLU A 105 11.22 -9.88 -12.63
C GLU A 105 10.48 -8.95 -11.68
N TYR A 106 11.07 -7.81 -11.34
CA TYR A 106 10.42 -6.81 -10.49
C TYR A 106 9.14 -6.27 -11.13
N LYS A 107 9.20 -5.83 -12.39
CA LYS A 107 8.04 -5.30 -13.12
C LYS A 107 6.97 -6.38 -13.33
N LEU A 108 7.37 -7.62 -13.62
CA LEU A 108 6.45 -8.75 -13.75
C LEU A 108 5.76 -9.08 -12.43
N LYS A 109 6.51 -9.07 -11.31
CA LYS A 109 5.96 -9.24 -9.96
C LYS A 109 4.95 -8.15 -9.63
N GLU A 110 5.24 -6.91 -9.97
CA GLU A 110 4.34 -5.79 -9.76
C GLU A 110 3.05 -5.95 -10.55
N LEU A 111 3.13 -6.24 -11.86
CA LEU A 111 1.95 -6.47 -12.70
C LEU A 111 1.10 -7.64 -12.22
N PHE A 112 1.74 -8.76 -11.85
CA PHE A 112 1.04 -9.92 -11.31
C PHE A 112 0.29 -9.59 -10.02
N PHE A 113 0.88 -8.77 -9.14
CA PHE A 113 0.26 -8.43 -7.86
C PHE A 113 -0.86 -7.38 -7.99
N VAL A 114 -0.73 -6.46 -8.96
CA VAL A 114 -1.71 -5.37 -9.18
C VAL A 114 -2.91 -5.86 -9.99
N ILE A 115 -2.68 -6.64 -11.04
CA ILE A 115 -3.70 -7.03 -12.02
C ILE A 115 -4.06 -8.53 -11.89
N GLY A 116 -3.19 -9.34 -11.28
CA GLY A 116 -3.34 -10.79 -11.26
C GLY A 116 -2.86 -11.44 -12.56
N LYS A 117 -3.18 -12.74 -12.72
CA LYS A 117 -2.85 -13.53 -13.92
C LYS A 117 -3.34 -12.89 -15.23
N GLU A 118 -4.45 -12.15 -15.17
CA GLU A 118 -5.09 -11.53 -16.34
C GLU A 118 -4.25 -10.39 -16.91
N GLY A 119 -3.32 -9.85 -16.13
CA GLY A 119 -2.37 -8.82 -16.57
C GLY A 119 -1.17 -9.36 -17.34
N LEU A 120 -0.91 -10.68 -17.32
CA LEU A 120 0.24 -11.31 -18.02
C LEU A 120 -0.08 -11.55 -19.50
N THR A 121 -0.53 -10.50 -20.17
CA THR A 121 -0.83 -10.50 -21.60
C THR A 121 0.43 -10.24 -22.42
N ARG A 122 0.44 -10.70 -23.67
CA ARG A 122 1.57 -10.49 -24.59
C ARG A 122 1.95 -9.02 -24.73
N ASP A 123 0.96 -8.11 -24.78
CA ASP A 123 1.20 -6.67 -24.85
C ASP A 123 1.92 -6.15 -23.58
N ALA A 124 1.50 -6.59 -22.39
CA ALA A 124 2.16 -6.22 -21.15
C ALA A 124 3.60 -6.76 -21.09
N LEU A 125 3.84 -7.99 -21.53
CA LEU A 125 5.19 -8.56 -21.61
C LEU A 125 6.08 -7.78 -22.60
N ASP A 126 5.55 -7.39 -23.76
CA ASP A 126 6.30 -6.61 -24.74
C ASP A 126 6.69 -5.22 -24.19
N ILE A 127 5.76 -4.57 -23.48
CA ILE A 127 6.04 -3.31 -22.78
C ILE A 127 7.19 -3.49 -21.78
N ILE A 128 7.18 -4.54 -20.96
CA ILE A 128 8.27 -4.82 -20.01
C ILE A 128 9.59 -5.03 -20.77
N VAL A 129 9.56 -5.76 -21.88
CA VAL A 129 10.76 -6.03 -22.70
C VAL A 129 11.36 -4.74 -23.25
N VAL A 130 10.54 -3.89 -23.85
CA VAL A 130 10.96 -2.61 -24.42
C VAL A 130 11.49 -1.69 -23.33
N ASP A 131 10.81 -1.63 -22.19
CA ASP A 131 11.15 -0.74 -21.09
C ASP A 131 12.48 -1.14 -20.42
N VAL A 132 12.64 -2.42 -20.08
CA VAL A 132 13.89 -2.93 -19.50
C VAL A 132 15.05 -2.83 -20.48
N LYS A 133 14.81 -3.03 -21.79
CA LYS A 133 15.86 -2.84 -22.80
C LYS A 133 16.33 -1.37 -22.84
N ARG A 134 15.39 -0.42 -22.72
CA ARG A 134 15.71 1.01 -22.60
C ARG A 134 16.51 1.31 -21.34
N GLU A 135 16.12 0.74 -20.19
CA GLU A 135 16.87 0.89 -18.93
C GLU A 135 18.32 0.40 -19.08
N ILE A 136 18.54 -0.76 -19.69
CA ILE A 136 19.89 -1.30 -19.94
C ILE A 136 20.72 -0.33 -20.79
N GLU A 137 20.15 0.17 -21.89
CA GLU A 137 20.86 1.12 -22.76
C GLU A 137 21.22 2.42 -22.04
N GLU A 138 20.34 2.94 -21.19
CA GLU A 138 20.63 4.13 -20.38
C GLU A 138 21.76 3.88 -19.38
N GLN A 139 21.75 2.74 -18.69
CA GLN A 139 22.84 2.39 -17.77
C GLN A 139 24.18 2.28 -18.49
N GLU A 140 24.21 1.67 -19.68
CA GLU A 140 25.44 1.57 -20.48
C GLU A 140 25.95 2.95 -20.95
N ARG A 141 25.05 3.87 -21.30
CA ARG A 141 25.43 5.26 -21.65
C ARG A 141 26.03 6.01 -20.46
N LEU A 142 25.40 5.92 -19.30
CA LEU A 142 25.87 6.58 -18.07
C LEU A 142 27.24 6.05 -17.63
N VAL A 143 27.48 4.74 -17.78
CA VAL A 143 28.79 4.14 -17.49
C VAL A 143 29.86 4.66 -18.44
N LYS A 144 29.56 4.77 -19.74
CA LYS A 144 30.50 5.33 -20.73
C LYS A 144 30.81 6.80 -20.47
N GLU A 145 29.81 7.60 -20.11
CA GLU A 145 29.99 9.02 -19.78
C GLU A 145 30.89 9.18 -18.54
N LYS A 146 30.64 8.40 -17.48
CA LYS A 146 31.47 8.41 -16.26
C LYS A 146 32.90 7.92 -16.50
N ALA A 147 33.09 6.98 -17.41
CA ALA A 147 34.42 6.50 -17.80
C ALA A 147 35.19 7.56 -18.61
N SER A 148 34.50 8.30 -19.49
CA SER A 148 35.10 9.37 -20.29
C SER A 148 35.44 10.63 -19.47
N ASN A 149 34.71 10.90 -18.38
CA ASN A 149 34.97 12.05 -17.51
C ASN A 149 36.06 11.78 -16.43
N LYS A 150 36.59 10.55 -16.37
CA LYS A 150 37.64 10.14 -15.42
C LYS A 150 39.02 9.94 -16.07
N GLY A 151 39.13 10.06 -17.40
CA GLY A 151 40.40 10.01 -18.15
C GLY A 151 40.82 11.39 -18.60
#